data_AF-A0A2A4VX01-F1
#
_entry.id   AF-A0A2A4VX01-F1
#
_cell.length_a   1.000
_cell.length_b   1.000
_cell.length_c   1.000
_cell.angle_alpha   90.00
_cell.angle_beta   90.00
_cell.angle_gamma   90.00
#
_symmetry.space_group_name_H-M   'P 1'
#
loop_
_entity.id
_entity.type
_entity.pdbx_description
1 polymer ?
#
loop_
_entity_poly.entity_id
_entity_poly.type
_entity_poly.pdbx_seq_one_letter_code
_entity_poly.pdbx_strand_id
1 'polypeptide(L)' 'MFEPLKNISVFSKVAVDPELETVVWPNGADLAPEYLKELHNKQINKD' A
#
# COMPACT_ATOMS: atom_id res chain seq x y z
N MET A 1 -2.21 -12.93 -0.76
CA MET A 1 -2.60 -11.60 -1.25
C MET A 1 -1.38 -10.75 -1.58
N PHE A 2 -0.48 -10.41 -0.64
CA PHE A 2 0.66 -9.48 -0.88
C PHE A 2 1.90 -10.06 -1.59
N GLU A 3 2.13 -11.38 -1.59
CA GLU A 3 3.32 -12.00 -2.22
C GLU A 3 3.63 -11.53 -3.66
N PRO A 4 2.64 -11.37 -4.57
CA PRO A 4 2.88 -10.87 -5.93
C PRO A 4 3.46 -9.44 -6.00
N LEU A 5 3.33 -8.64 -4.94
CA LEU A 5 3.84 -7.28 -4.88
C LEU A 5 5.37 -7.19 -4.82
N LYS A 6 6.07 -8.32 -4.62
CA LYS A 6 7.54 -8.39 -4.79
C LYS A 6 7.98 -8.14 -6.23
N ASN A 7 7.09 -8.33 -7.21
CA ASN A 7 7.36 -8.00 -8.60
C ASN A 7 7.07 -6.51 -8.85
N ILE A 8 8.08 -5.73 -9.25
CA ILE A 8 7.98 -4.29 -9.52
C ILE A 8 6.91 -3.95 -10.57
N SER A 9 6.72 -4.82 -11.57
CA SER A 9 5.70 -4.62 -12.62
C SER A 9 4.28 -4.75 -12.07
N VAL A 10 4.08 -5.47 -10.98
CA VAL A 10 2.80 -5.56 -10.27
C VAL A 10 2.69 -4.42 -9.27
N PHE A 11 3.76 -4.15 -8.51
CA PHE A 11 3.81 -3.11 -7.49
C PHE A 11 3.54 -1.70 -8.05
N SER A 12 4.07 -1.40 -9.24
CA SER A 12 3.87 -0.11 -9.93
C SER A 12 2.43 0.15 -10.37
N LYS A 13 1.54 -0.84 -10.30
CA LYS A 13 0.10 -0.70 -10.64
C LYS A 13 -0.76 -0.27 -9.46
N VAL A 14 -0.15 0.37 -8.46
CA VAL A 14 -0.85 0.91 -7.30
C VAL A 14 -1.85 1.99 -7.73
N ALA A 15 -3.02 2.00 -7.10
CA ALA A 15 -4.07 3.00 -7.31
C ALA A 15 -4.73 3.37 -5.98
N VAL A 16 -5.54 4.42 -5.99
CA VAL A 16 -6.44 4.77 -4.87
C VAL A 16 -7.84 4.31 -5.24
N ASP A 17 -8.47 3.54 -4.36
CA ASP A 17 -9.88 3.18 -4.50
C ASP A 17 -10.75 4.38 -4.06
N PRO A 18 -11.61 4.93 -4.93
CA PRO A 18 -12.38 6.13 -4.61
C PRO A 18 -13.59 5.87 -3.69
N GLU A 19 -14.00 4.62 -3.50
CA GLU A 19 -15.12 4.25 -2.63
C GLU A 19 -14.62 3.89 -1.23
N LEU A 20 -13.56 3.07 -1.17
CA LEU A 20 -12.98 2.61 0.09
C LEU A 20 -11.90 3.56 0.64
N GLU A 21 -11.43 4.50 -0.18
CA GLU A 21 -10.34 5.44 0.15
C GLU A 21 -9.03 4.74 0.56
N THR A 22 -8.81 3.52 0.07
CA THR A 22 -7.60 2.72 0.34
C THR A 22 -6.60 2.78 -0.81
N VAL A 23 -5.35 2.41 -0.52
CA VAL A 23 -4.33 2.16 -1.54
C VAL A 23 -4.43 0.71 -1.98
N VAL A 24 -4.69 0.47 -3.27
CA VAL A 24 -5.04 -0.86 -3.82
C VAL A 24 -4.14 -1.31 -4.97
N TRP A 25 -4.07 -2.63 -5.17
CA TRP A 25 -3.44 -3.27 -6.32
C TRP A 25 -4.41 -4.22 -7.06
N PRO A 26 -4.17 -4.54 -8.36
CA PRO A 26 -5.07 -5.37 -9.16
C PRO A 26 -5.29 -6.82 -8.65
N ASN A 27 -4.42 -7.30 -7.77
CA ASN A 27 -4.55 -8.60 -7.11
C ASN A 27 -5.47 -8.58 -5.88
N GLY A 28 -6.16 -7.46 -5.62
CA GLY A 28 -7.07 -7.27 -4.50
C GLY A 28 -6.38 -7.00 -3.17
N ALA A 29 -5.07 -6.71 -3.18
CA ALA A 29 -4.38 -6.24 -1.99
C ALA A 29 -4.70 -4.76 -1.74
N ASP A 30 -5.00 -4.40 -0.51
CA ASP A 30 -5.26 -3.04 -0.09
C ASP A 30 -4.56 -2.67 1.23
N LEU A 31 -4.36 -1.38 1.44
CA LEU A 31 -3.90 -0.81 2.70
C LEU A 31 -4.67 0.45 3.00
N ALA A 32 -5.25 0.53 4.20
CA ALA A 32 -5.90 1.74 4.67
C ALA A 32 -4.86 2.85 4.97
N PRO A 33 -5.20 4.13 4.71
CA PRO A 33 -4.25 5.24 4.83
C PRO A 33 -3.59 5.39 6.22
N GLU A 34 -4.29 5.04 7.30
CA GLU A 34 -3.80 5.15 8.67
C GLU A 34 -2.62 4.21 8.95
N TYR A 35 -2.64 2.99 8.41
CA TYR A 35 -1.52 2.05 8.55
C TYR A 35 -0.29 2.52 7.76
N LEU A 36 -0.51 3.10 6.56
CA LEU A 36 0.56 3.71 5.77
C LEU A 36 1.18 4.91 6.49
N LYS A 37 0.35 5.79 7.07
CA LYS A 37 0.80 6.95 7.84
C LYS A 37 1.57 6.53 9.09
N GLU A 38 1.07 5.55 9.83
CA GLU A 38 1.76 5.01 11.01
C GLU A 38 3.12 4.41 10.63
N LEU A 39 3.17 3.61 9.56
CA LEU A 39 4.42 3.03 9.05
C LEU A 39 5.41 4.12 8.63
N HIS A 40 4.95 5.13 7.89
CA HIS A 40 5.77 6.26 7.45
C HIS A 40 6.37 7.03 8.64
N ASN A 41 5.55 7.34 9.65
CA ASN A 41 6.02 7.99 10.87
C ASN A 41 7.06 7.13 11.60
N LYS A 42 6.84 5.81 11.70
CA LYS A 42 7.81 4.88 12.31
C LYS A 42 9.11 4.78 11.50
N GLN A 43 9.07 4.91 10.17
CA GLN A 43 10.25 4.87 9.32
C GLN A 43 11.05 6.17 9.36
N ILE A 44 10.38 7.33 9.46
CA ILE A 44 11.03 8.62 9.61
C ILE A 44 11.67 8.77 10.99
N ASN A 45 10.97 8.33 12.05
CA ASN A 45 11.41 8.51 13.44
C ASN A 45 12.32 7.37 13.94
N LYS A 46 12.86 6.55 13.03
CA LYS A 46 13.88 5.56 13.37
C LYS A 46 15.24 6.24 13.30
N ASP A 47 15.77 6.59 14.47
CA ASP A 47 17.21 6.72 14.69
C ASP A 47 17.94 5.39 14.44
#